data_AF-B8HCD3-F1
#
_entry.id   AF-B8HCD3-F1
#
_cell.length_a   1.000
_cell.length_b   1.000
_cell.length_c   1.000
_cell.angle_alpha   90.00
_cell.angle_beta   90.00
_cell.angle_gamma   90.00
#
_symmetry.space_group_name_H-M   'P 1'
#
loop_
_entity.id
_entity.type
_entity.pdbx_description
1 polymer ?
#
loop_
_entity_poly.entity_id
_entity_poly.type
_entity_poly.pdbx_seq_one_letter_code
_entity_poly.pdbx_strand_id
1 'polypeptide(L)'
;MTHHRPFPAGAPVHPLDHWLSPELARVSPPNAPSRLRQLADAQGTMAAGWSSAIAGGPVLVLAGAFFSAVSGNPAAVLVLGPLGAALMLLGVVSWKRVRASLPNTDRTLISRGPGSARGGIVMVAVLAVALGGILALYLPSAAAKGTATTLVGAFVLILALLVACIVVPSTVLGRARQSFRLRVQANPGLRRAVEEDLAVWRDPHGNAGYGPL
;
A
#
# COMPACT_ATOMS: atom_id res chain seq x y z
N MET A 1 11.80 49.93 -14.72
CA MET A 1 13.08 49.30 -14.33
C MET A 1 12.76 47.98 -13.64
N THR A 2 12.85 46.88 -14.38
CA THR A 2 12.65 45.53 -13.87
C THR A 2 13.91 45.10 -13.12
N HIS A 3 13.85 45.06 -11.80
CA HIS A 3 14.91 44.47 -10.99
C HIS A 3 14.96 42.96 -11.26
N HIS A 4 15.87 42.53 -12.14
CA HIS A 4 16.33 41.15 -12.18
C HIS A 4 16.98 40.86 -10.82
N ARG A 5 16.26 40.17 -9.91
CA ARG A 5 16.92 39.49 -8.80
C ARG A 5 17.66 38.31 -9.41
N PRO A 6 19.00 38.27 -9.42
CA PRO A 6 19.71 37.08 -9.81
C PRO A 6 19.33 35.98 -8.83
N PHE A 7 18.71 34.90 -9.32
CA PHE A 7 18.54 33.70 -8.53
C PHE A 7 19.94 33.21 -8.16
N PRO A 8 20.23 32.96 -6.87
CA PRO A 8 21.51 32.40 -6.48
C PRO A 8 21.70 31.06 -7.21
N ALA A 9 22.82 30.91 -7.89
CA ALA A 9 23.19 29.68 -8.59
C ALA A 9 23.15 28.52 -7.59
N GLY A 10 22.12 27.66 -7.68
CA GLY A 10 21.89 26.55 -6.77
C GLY A 10 20.51 26.48 -6.13
N ALA A 11 19.71 27.56 -6.15
CA ALA A 11 18.34 27.51 -5.65
C ALA A 11 17.40 26.73 -6.60
N PRO A 12 16.43 25.96 -6.07
CA PRO A 12 15.44 25.29 -6.90
C PRO A 12 14.62 26.31 -7.70
N VAL A 13 14.41 26.02 -8.99
CA VAL A 13 13.73 26.91 -9.95
C VAL A 13 12.31 27.29 -9.48
N HIS A 14 11.65 26.38 -8.76
CA HIS A 14 10.34 26.62 -8.16
C HIS A 14 10.29 26.07 -6.72
N PRO A 15 9.53 26.72 -5.81
CA PRO A 15 9.35 26.26 -4.44
C PRO A 15 8.55 24.96 -4.37
N LEU A 16 8.66 24.23 -3.25
CA LEU A 16 7.94 22.96 -3.05
C LEU A 16 6.41 23.12 -3.20
N ASP A 17 5.85 24.22 -2.71
CA ASP A 17 4.40 24.47 -2.79
C ASP A 17 3.90 24.59 -4.24
N HIS A 18 4.75 25.05 -5.17
CA HIS A 18 4.44 25.06 -6.60
C HIS A 18 4.30 23.64 -7.14
N TRP A 19 5.25 22.76 -6.82
CA TRP A 19 5.26 21.36 -7.28
C TRP A 19 4.18 20.50 -6.63
N LEU A 20 3.73 20.85 -5.42
CA LEU A 20 2.63 20.19 -4.72
C LEU A 20 1.24 20.69 -5.15
N SER A 21 1.18 21.77 -5.94
CA SER A 21 -0.10 22.40 -6.29
C SER A 21 -1.01 21.44 -7.08
N PRO A 22 -2.29 21.29 -6.68
CA PRO A 22 -3.23 20.43 -7.39
C PRO A 22 -3.48 20.88 -8.84
N GLU A 23 -3.34 22.18 -9.10
CA GLU A 23 -3.55 22.77 -10.44
C GLU A 23 -2.45 22.34 -11.42
N LEU A 24 -1.18 22.38 -10.98
CA LEU A 24 -0.07 21.90 -11.80
C LEU A 24 -0.17 20.40 -12.09
N ALA A 25 -0.68 19.62 -11.13
CA ALA A 25 -0.94 18.20 -11.30
C ALA A 25 -2.05 17.91 -12.33
N ARG A 26 -3.03 18.82 -12.54
CA ARG A 26 -4.11 18.65 -13.53
C ARG A 26 -3.65 18.91 -14.96
N VAL A 27 -2.71 19.83 -15.16
CA VAL A 27 -2.19 20.20 -16.48
C VAL A 27 -1.07 19.25 -16.93
N SER A 28 -0.44 18.56 -15.99
CA SER A 28 0.66 17.63 -16.27
C SER A 28 0.16 16.24 -16.64
N PRO A 29 0.75 15.57 -17.66
CA PRO A 29 0.38 14.21 -18.00
C PRO A 29 0.50 13.28 -16.78
N PRO A 30 -0.46 12.37 -16.54
CA PRO A 30 -0.50 11.53 -15.32
C PRO A 30 0.68 10.57 -15.18
N ASN A 31 1.34 10.26 -16.30
CA ASN A 31 2.49 9.35 -16.40
C ASN A 31 3.83 10.08 -16.64
N ALA A 32 3.84 11.42 -16.64
CA ALA A 32 5.10 12.16 -16.77
C ALA A 32 6.02 11.84 -15.58
N PRO A 33 7.28 11.43 -15.81
CA PRO A 33 8.19 11.10 -14.72
C PRO A 33 8.55 12.37 -13.95
N SER A 34 8.45 12.31 -12.62
CA SER A 34 8.90 13.37 -11.72
C SER A 34 9.48 12.77 -10.45
N ARG A 35 10.45 13.46 -9.83
CA ARG A 35 11.04 13.06 -8.56
C ARG A 35 10.00 12.91 -7.46
N LEU A 36 9.06 13.86 -7.36
CA LEU A 36 7.98 13.79 -6.37
C LEU A 36 7.07 12.57 -6.56
N ARG A 37 6.76 12.19 -7.79
CA ARG A 37 5.99 10.98 -8.08
C ARG A 37 6.77 9.73 -7.70
N GLN A 38 8.07 9.67 -8.01
CA GLN A 38 8.92 8.54 -7.60
C GLN A 38 8.96 8.38 -6.07
N LEU A 39 9.12 9.48 -5.32
CA LEU A 39 9.08 9.45 -3.86
C LEU A 39 7.72 8.99 -3.33
N ALA A 40 6.63 9.52 -3.88
CA ALA A 40 5.28 9.16 -3.48
C ALA A 40 4.95 7.69 -3.80
N ASP A 41 5.35 7.21 -4.97
CA ASP A 41 5.09 5.85 -5.45
C ASP A 41 5.96 4.82 -4.69
N ALA A 42 7.23 5.14 -4.39
CA ALA A 42 8.11 4.30 -3.57
C ALA A 42 7.59 4.18 -2.13
N GLN A 43 7.24 5.30 -1.50
CA GLN A 43 6.65 5.28 -0.16
C GLN A 43 5.28 4.59 -0.15
N GLY A 44 4.47 4.81 -1.20
CA GLY A 44 3.18 4.15 -1.40
C GLY A 44 3.32 2.63 -1.48
N THR A 45 4.33 2.13 -2.21
CA THR A 45 4.61 0.70 -2.36
C THR A 45 5.02 0.06 -1.05
N MET A 46 5.93 0.68 -0.30
CA MET A 46 6.31 0.18 1.03
C MET A 46 5.13 0.23 2.02
N ALA A 47 4.35 1.32 2.01
CA ALA A 47 3.17 1.44 2.86
C ALA A 47 2.09 0.41 2.50
N ALA A 48 1.92 0.09 1.22
CA ALA A 48 1.00 -0.93 0.76
C ALA A 48 1.43 -2.32 1.26
N GLY A 49 2.72 -2.68 1.17
CA GLY A 49 3.22 -3.94 1.73
C GLY A 49 2.90 -4.11 3.21
N TRP A 50 3.15 -3.07 4.02
CA TRP A 50 2.80 -3.11 5.45
C TRP A 50 1.29 -3.09 5.72
N SER A 51 0.48 -2.49 4.83
CA SER A 51 -0.98 -2.55 4.96
C SER A 51 -1.54 -3.96 4.82
N SER A 52 -0.91 -4.82 4.01
CA SER A 52 -1.25 -6.24 3.94
C SER A 52 -0.94 -6.98 5.24
N ALA A 53 0.17 -6.66 5.91
CA ALA A 53 0.48 -7.21 7.23
C ALA A 53 -0.54 -6.77 8.29
N ILE A 54 -0.94 -5.49 8.28
CA ILE A 54 -1.97 -4.95 9.19
C ILE A 54 -3.31 -5.66 8.98
N ALA A 55 -3.74 -5.85 7.73
CA ALA A 55 -5.01 -6.51 7.41
C ALA A 55 -4.94 -8.03 7.60
N GLY A 56 -3.79 -8.65 7.34
CA GLY A 56 -3.57 -10.09 7.47
C GLY A 56 -3.55 -10.56 8.93
N GLY A 57 -3.12 -9.72 9.87
CA GLY A 57 -3.11 -10.05 11.30
C GLY A 57 -4.48 -10.50 11.84
N PRO A 58 -5.55 -9.68 11.72
CA PRO A 58 -6.91 -10.07 12.07
C PRO A 58 -7.39 -11.34 11.36
N VAL A 59 -7.02 -11.53 10.09
CA VAL A 59 -7.38 -12.75 9.33
C VAL A 59 -6.74 -14.00 9.96
N LEU A 60 -5.48 -13.93 10.39
CA LEU A 60 -4.81 -15.02 11.10
C LEU A 60 -5.46 -15.32 12.45
N VAL A 61 -5.84 -14.29 13.21
CA VAL A 61 -6.55 -14.45 14.49
C VAL A 61 -7.90 -15.14 14.26
N LEU A 62 -8.68 -14.68 13.27
CA LEU A 62 -9.95 -15.29 12.89
C LEU A 62 -9.78 -16.73 12.41
N ALA A 63 -8.73 -17.02 11.64
CA ALA A 63 -8.41 -18.39 11.21
C ALA A 63 -8.09 -19.28 12.41
N GLY A 64 -7.26 -18.81 13.34
CA GLY A 64 -6.94 -19.52 14.57
C GLY A 64 -8.19 -19.83 15.41
N ALA A 65 -9.05 -18.84 15.61
CA ALA A 65 -10.31 -18.99 16.33
C ALA A 65 -11.24 -20.00 15.63
N PHE A 66 -11.40 -19.87 14.31
CA PHE A 66 -12.25 -20.75 13.51
C PHE A 66 -11.78 -22.21 13.57
N PHE A 67 -10.50 -22.48 13.29
CA PHE A 67 -9.97 -23.84 13.31
C PHE A 67 -9.98 -24.44 14.73
N SER A 68 -9.77 -23.62 15.76
CA SER A 68 -9.88 -24.10 17.15
C SER A 68 -11.31 -24.49 17.51
N ALA A 69 -12.29 -23.69 17.10
CA ALA A 69 -13.71 -23.97 17.35
C ALA A 69 -14.18 -25.24 16.62
N VAL A 70 -13.79 -25.40 15.35
CA VAL A 70 -14.20 -26.56 14.54
C VAL A 70 -13.51 -27.86 14.98
N SER A 71 -12.24 -27.80 15.38
CA SER A 71 -11.49 -28.98 15.81
C SER A 71 -11.67 -29.34 17.30
N GLY A 72 -12.22 -28.42 18.10
CA GLY A 72 -12.23 -28.53 19.57
C GLY A 72 -10.84 -28.41 20.22
N ASN A 73 -9.81 -28.05 19.45
CA ASN A 73 -8.43 -27.97 19.91
C ASN A 73 -7.93 -26.51 19.92
N PRO A 74 -7.52 -25.95 21.08
CA PRO A 74 -7.06 -24.56 21.16
C PRO A 74 -5.70 -24.29 20.48
N ALA A 75 -4.99 -25.32 20.00
CA ALA A 75 -3.66 -25.17 19.40
C ALA A 75 -3.63 -24.12 18.27
N ALA A 76 -4.64 -24.09 17.40
CA ALA A 76 -4.66 -23.17 16.26
C ALA A 76 -4.75 -21.69 16.70
N VAL A 77 -5.55 -21.36 17.72
CA VAL A 77 -5.66 -19.99 18.22
C VAL A 77 -4.45 -19.59 19.06
N LEU A 78 -3.85 -20.54 19.79
CA LEU A 78 -2.63 -20.30 20.56
C LEU A 78 -1.42 -20.00 19.67
N VAL A 79 -1.40 -20.51 18.43
CA VAL A 79 -0.33 -20.22 17.46
C VAL A 79 -0.68 -19.01 16.58
N LEU A 80 -1.83 -19.06 15.90
CA LEU A 80 -2.20 -18.04 14.92
C LEU A 80 -2.66 -16.73 15.55
N GLY A 81 -3.18 -16.76 16.78
CA GLY A 81 -3.60 -15.57 17.52
C GLY A 81 -2.41 -14.64 17.81
N PRO A 82 -1.40 -15.09 18.56
CA PRO A 82 -0.19 -14.31 18.83
C PRO A 82 0.55 -13.90 17.56
N LEU A 83 0.65 -14.80 16.57
CA LEU A 83 1.28 -14.51 15.29
C LEU A 83 0.54 -13.39 14.53
N GLY A 84 -0.78 -13.46 14.48
CA GLY A 84 -1.62 -12.43 13.85
C GLY A 84 -1.53 -11.08 14.57
N ALA A 85 -1.56 -11.09 15.90
CA ALA A 85 -1.38 -9.88 16.71
C ALA A 85 0.01 -9.26 16.50
N ALA A 86 1.07 -10.07 16.52
CA ALA A 86 2.44 -9.63 16.27
C ALA A 86 2.59 -9.04 14.87
N LEU A 87 2.06 -9.72 13.84
CA LEU A 87 2.09 -9.25 12.45
C LEU A 87 1.36 -7.89 12.30
N MET A 88 0.20 -7.74 12.94
CA MET A 88 -0.55 -6.49 12.94
C MET A 88 0.24 -5.36 13.62
N LEU A 89 0.79 -5.60 14.81
CA LEU A 89 1.56 -4.61 15.56
C LEU A 89 2.83 -4.18 14.81
N LEU A 90 3.60 -5.14 14.31
CA LEU A 90 4.77 -4.88 13.46
C LEU A 90 4.37 -4.13 12.19
N GLY A 91 3.25 -4.51 11.58
CA GLY A 91 2.68 -3.82 10.43
C GLY A 91 2.38 -2.35 10.73
N VAL A 92 1.70 -2.05 11.83
CA VAL A 92 1.37 -0.67 12.24
C VAL A 92 2.63 0.14 12.53
N VAL A 93 3.58 -0.43 13.27
CA VAL A 93 4.84 0.25 13.63
C VAL A 93 5.65 0.56 12.36
N SER A 94 5.85 -0.43 11.50
CA SER A 94 6.61 -0.26 10.26
C SER A 94 5.90 0.66 9.27
N TRP A 95 4.56 0.59 9.17
CA TRP A 95 3.78 1.50 8.33
C TRP A 95 3.91 2.95 8.79
N LYS A 96 3.87 3.21 10.11
CA LYS A 96 4.09 4.55 10.68
C LYS A 96 5.51 5.04 10.39
N ARG A 97 6.53 4.17 10.57
CA ARG A 97 7.94 4.50 10.29
C ARG A 97 8.14 4.88 8.82
N VAL A 98 7.66 4.04 7.90
CA VAL A 98 7.74 4.29 6.44
C VAL A 98 7.05 5.60 6.06
N ARG A 99 5.92 5.93 6.69
CA ARG A 99 5.19 7.18 6.42
C ARG A 99 5.83 8.44 7.00
N ALA A 100 6.78 8.31 7.93
CA ALA A 100 7.47 9.42 8.56
C ALA A 100 8.81 9.77 7.89
N SER A 101 9.41 8.83 7.16
CA SER A 101 10.71 9.03 6.49
C SER A 101 10.59 9.16 4.97
N LEU A 102 11.57 9.82 4.34
CA LEU A 102 11.74 9.74 2.89
C LEU A 102 12.22 8.36 2.46
N PRO A 103 11.65 7.77 1.39
CA PRO A 103 12.10 6.50 0.86
C PRO A 103 13.45 6.65 0.14
N ASN A 104 14.35 5.67 0.28
CA ASN A 104 15.51 5.58 -0.59
C ASN A 104 15.05 5.05 -1.97
N THR A 105 15.19 5.88 -3.00
CA THR A 105 14.76 5.60 -4.38
C THR A 105 15.79 4.86 -5.21
N ASP A 106 17.03 4.70 -4.73
CA ASP A 106 18.11 3.99 -5.44
C ASP A 106 17.76 2.51 -5.61
N ARG A 107 16.89 1.99 -4.76
CA ARG A 107 16.25 0.69 -4.91
C ARG A 107 14.88 0.89 -5.53
N THR A 108 14.79 0.79 -6.84
CA THR A 108 13.53 0.89 -7.57
C THR A 108 12.65 -0.32 -7.25
N LEU A 109 11.61 -0.11 -6.44
CA LEU A 109 10.58 -1.11 -6.21
C LEU A 109 9.57 -1.04 -7.36
N ILE A 110 9.69 -1.97 -8.30
CA ILE A 110 8.69 -2.12 -9.37
C ILE A 110 7.50 -2.90 -8.81
N SER A 111 6.38 -2.21 -8.57
CA SER A 111 5.11 -2.87 -8.26
C SER A 111 4.41 -3.29 -9.56
N ARG A 112 4.14 -4.60 -9.70
CA ARG A 112 3.39 -5.18 -10.83
C ARG A 112 1.95 -5.59 -10.45
N GLY A 113 1.49 -5.20 -9.26
CA GLY A 113 0.14 -5.51 -8.77
C GLY A 113 -0.92 -4.47 -9.17
N PRO A 114 -2.19 -4.69 -8.84
CA PRO A 114 -3.24 -3.73 -9.15
C PRO A 114 -2.98 -2.38 -8.46
N GLY A 115 -2.79 -1.33 -9.25
CA GLY A 115 -2.48 0.02 -8.76
C GLY A 115 -3.71 0.81 -8.26
N SER A 116 -4.89 0.20 -8.22
CA SER A 116 -6.12 0.85 -7.77
C SER A 116 -7.05 -0.09 -7.02
N ALA A 117 -7.88 0.49 -6.13
CA ALA A 117 -8.90 -0.25 -5.38
C ALA A 117 -9.85 -1.03 -6.30
N ARG A 118 -10.29 -0.41 -7.41
CA ARG A 118 -11.18 -1.07 -8.40
C ARG A 118 -10.51 -2.28 -9.04
N GLY A 119 -9.25 -2.14 -9.46
CA GLY A 119 -8.49 -3.26 -10.03
C GLY A 119 -8.30 -4.40 -9.03
N GLY A 120 -8.01 -4.07 -7.76
CA GLY A 120 -7.91 -5.05 -6.68
C GLY A 120 -9.23 -5.80 -6.44
N ILE A 121 -10.37 -5.09 -6.40
CA ILE A 121 -11.70 -5.70 -6.22
C ILE A 121 -12.03 -6.64 -7.38
N VAL A 122 -11.81 -6.22 -8.63
CA VAL A 122 -12.07 -7.06 -9.80
C VAL A 122 -11.21 -8.33 -9.75
N MET A 123 -9.92 -8.20 -9.42
CA MET A 123 -9.02 -9.35 -9.29
C MET A 123 -9.50 -10.33 -8.19
N VAL A 124 -9.87 -9.81 -7.01
CA VAL A 124 -10.41 -10.67 -5.93
C VAL A 124 -11.73 -11.30 -6.32
N ALA A 125 -12.63 -10.59 -7.01
CA ALA A 125 -13.90 -11.14 -7.46
C ALA A 125 -13.69 -12.30 -8.45
N VAL A 126 -12.78 -12.16 -9.42
CA VAL A 126 -12.44 -13.23 -10.37
C VAL A 126 -11.86 -14.44 -9.64
N LEU A 127 -10.91 -14.23 -8.73
CA LEU A 127 -10.31 -15.31 -7.94
C LEU A 127 -11.34 -15.98 -7.02
N ALA A 128 -12.24 -15.20 -6.41
CA ALA A 128 -13.31 -15.69 -5.55
C ALA A 128 -14.29 -16.59 -6.32
N VAL A 129 -14.69 -16.18 -7.53
CA VAL A 129 -15.57 -16.99 -8.38
C VAL A 129 -14.87 -18.27 -8.83
N ALA A 130 -13.61 -18.20 -9.25
CA ALA A 130 -12.85 -19.38 -9.65
C ALA A 130 -12.68 -20.38 -8.49
N LEU A 131 -12.23 -19.90 -7.32
CA LEU A 131 -12.05 -20.74 -6.14
C LEU A 131 -13.38 -21.28 -5.61
N GLY A 132 -14.41 -20.42 -5.53
CA GLY A 132 -15.74 -20.81 -5.09
C GLY A 132 -16.37 -21.85 -6.01
N GLY A 133 -16.19 -21.72 -7.33
CA GLY A 133 -16.62 -22.70 -8.31
C GLY A 133 -15.96 -24.06 -8.11
N ILE A 134 -14.64 -24.09 -7.88
CA ILE A 134 -13.90 -25.33 -7.56
C ILE A 134 -14.42 -25.94 -6.26
N LEU A 135 -14.56 -25.14 -5.20
CA LEU A 135 -15.03 -25.59 -3.88
C LEU A 135 -16.47 -26.12 -3.91
N ALA A 136 -17.34 -25.54 -4.74
CA ALA A 136 -18.71 -25.99 -4.90
C ALA A 136 -18.80 -27.44 -5.39
N LEU A 137 -17.84 -27.90 -6.20
CA LEU A 137 -17.77 -29.30 -6.65
C LEU A 137 -17.55 -30.29 -5.50
N TYR A 138 -16.89 -29.85 -4.42
CA TYR A 138 -16.61 -30.68 -3.24
C TYR A 138 -17.67 -30.56 -2.15
N LEU A 139 -18.60 -29.62 -2.27
CA LEU A 139 -19.61 -29.34 -1.24
C LEU A 139 -20.51 -30.54 -0.91
N PRO A 140 -21.01 -31.35 -1.89
CA PRO A 140 -21.81 -32.54 -1.58
C PRO A 140 -21.03 -33.58 -0.77
N SER A 141 -19.75 -33.79 -1.11
CA SER A 141 -18.88 -34.73 -0.40
C SER A 141 -18.58 -34.25 1.02
N ALA A 142 -18.34 -32.95 1.20
CA ALA A 142 -18.13 -32.35 2.52
C ALA A 142 -19.40 -32.41 3.39
N ALA A 143 -20.58 -32.19 2.81
CA ALA A 143 -21.85 -32.33 3.51
C ALA A 143 -22.07 -33.76 4.01
N ALA A 144 -21.83 -34.77 3.16
CA ALA A 144 -21.93 -36.17 3.54
C ALA A 144 -20.96 -36.57 4.67
N LYS A 145 -19.81 -35.88 4.78
CA LYS A 145 -18.79 -36.12 5.82
C LYS A 145 -18.98 -35.23 7.06
N GLY A 146 -19.99 -34.35 7.09
CA GLY A 146 -20.18 -33.38 8.18
C GLY A 146 -19.12 -32.28 8.24
N THR A 147 -18.30 -32.09 7.19
CA THR A 147 -17.21 -31.09 7.13
C THR A 147 -17.56 -29.86 6.29
N ALA A 148 -18.84 -29.70 5.92
CA ALA A 148 -19.31 -28.57 5.13
C ALA A 148 -19.03 -27.21 5.79
N THR A 149 -19.16 -27.12 7.12
CA THR A 149 -18.83 -25.91 7.88
C THR A 149 -17.35 -25.55 7.77
N THR A 150 -16.46 -26.55 7.88
CA THR A 150 -15.01 -26.38 7.68
C THR A 150 -14.69 -25.87 6.28
N LEU A 151 -15.34 -26.45 5.25
CA LEU A 151 -15.14 -26.08 3.85
C LEU A 151 -15.56 -24.62 3.58
N VAL A 152 -16.78 -24.26 4.01
CA VAL A 152 -17.33 -22.91 3.85
C VAL A 152 -16.51 -21.89 4.64
N GLY A 153 -16.17 -22.18 5.90
CA GLY A 153 -15.37 -21.27 6.69
C GLY A 153 -13.96 -21.10 6.15
N ALA A 154 -13.32 -22.16 5.64
CA ALA A 154 -12.04 -22.06 4.94
C ALA A 154 -12.15 -21.15 3.70
N PHE A 155 -13.23 -21.25 2.92
CA PHE A 155 -13.47 -20.34 1.80
C PHE A 155 -13.61 -18.88 2.26
N VAL A 156 -14.39 -18.61 3.30
CA VAL A 156 -14.54 -17.24 3.84
C VAL A 156 -13.19 -16.69 4.33
N LEU A 157 -12.37 -17.50 5.00
CA LEU A 157 -11.02 -17.10 5.43
C LEU A 157 -10.10 -16.82 4.25
N ILE A 158 -10.18 -17.62 3.17
CA ILE A 158 -9.45 -17.36 1.93
C ILE A 158 -9.89 -16.03 1.31
N LEU A 159 -11.20 -15.73 1.27
CA LEU A 159 -11.69 -14.45 0.79
C LEU A 159 -11.18 -13.28 1.63
N ALA A 160 -11.20 -13.42 2.96
CA ALA A 160 -10.65 -12.42 3.86
C ALA A 160 -9.15 -12.20 3.62
N LEU A 161 -8.39 -13.28 3.39
CA LEU A 161 -6.96 -13.23 3.07
C LEU A 161 -6.71 -12.55 1.71
N LEU A 162 -7.51 -12.86 0.68
CA LEU A 162 -7.43 -12.21 -0.64
C LEU A 162 -7.69 -10.71 -0.51
N VAL A 163 -8.70 -10.31 0.25
CA VAL A 163 -8.98 -8.89 0.52
C VAL A 163 -7.80 -8.22 1.23
N ALA A 164 -7.26 -8.86 2.27
CA ALA A 164 -6.11 -8.34 3.02
C ALA A 164 -4.85 -8.20 2.16
N CYS A 165 -4.58 -9.15 1.25
CA CYS A 165 -3.35 -9.20 0.46
C CYS A 165 -3.45 -8.49 -0.89
N ILE A 166 -4.66 -8.19 -1.39
CA ILE A 166 -4.86 -7.58 -2.71
C ILE A 166 -5.60 -6.25 -2.58
N VAL A 167 -6.83 -6.26 -2.06
CA VAL A 167 -7.67 -5.05 -2.05
C VAL A 167 -7.05 -3.96 -1.18
N VAL A 168 -6.64 -4.32 0.04
CA VAL A 168 -6.03 -3.37 0.97
C VAL A 168 -4.79 -2.69 0.39
N PRO A 169 -3.72 -3.39 -0.04
CA PRO A 169 -2.55 -2.73 -0.63
C PRO A 169 -2.88 -1.96 -1.90
N SER A 170 -3.79 -2.45 -2.75
CA SER A 170 -4.23 -1.73 -3.96
C SER A 170 -4.97 -0.42 -3.64
N THR A 171 -5.71 -0.36 -2.54
CA THR A 171 -6.35 0.89 -2.08
C THR A 171 -5.32 1.91 -1.59
N VAL A 172 -4.27 1.44 -0.90
CA VAL A 172 -3.17 2.29 -0.42
C VAL A 172 -2.35 2.84 -1.59
N LEU A 173 -2.02 1.98 -2.57
CA LEU A 173 -1.32 2.39 -3.80
C LEU A 173 -2.12 3.42 -4.59
N GLY A 174 -3.41 3.18 -4.81
CA GLY A 174 -4.26 4.08 -5.59
C GLY A 174 -4.44 5.47 -4.97
N ARG A 175 -4.14 5.63 -3.68
CA ARG A 175 -4.19 6.92 -2.96
C ARG A 175 -2.82 7.42 -2.54
N ALA A 176 -1.73 6.79 -2.98
CA ALA A 176 -0.38 7.08 -2.50
C ALA A 176 0.02 8.55 -2.71
N ARG A 177 -0.16 9.08 -3.92
CA ARG A 177 0.19 10.47 -4.29
C ARG A 177 -0.61 11.51 -3.52
N GLN A 178 -1.94 11.36 -3.45
CA GLN A 178 -2.79 12.25 -2.67
C GLN A 178 -2.45 12.19 -1.18
N SER A 179 -2.24 10.98 -0.64
CA SER A 179 -1.88 10.78 0.76
C SER A 179 -0.49 11.31 1.08
N PHE A 180 0.43 11.32 0.10
CA PHE A 180 1.75 11.92 0.23
C PHE A 180 1.64 13.45 0.32
N ARG A 181 0.90 14.07 -0.60
CA ARG A 181 0.64 15.52 -0.61
C ARG A 181 0.12 16.02 0.74
N LEU A 182 -0.92 15.37 1.26
CA LEU A 182 -1.51 15.73 2.56
C LEU A 182 -0.53 15.53 3.72
N ARG A 183 0.33 14.51 3.66
CA ARG A 183 1.35 14.26 4.70
C ARG A 183 2.45 15.30 4.68
N VAL A 184 2.93 15.69 3.49
CA VAL A 184 3.97 16.72 3.36
C VAL A 184 3.45 18.07 3.89
N GLN A 185 2.15 18.35 3.73
CA GLN A 185 1.53 19.54 4.32
C GLN A 185 1.36 19.44 5.84
N ALA A 186 1.01 18.27 6.37
CA ALA A 186 0.70 18.08 7.79
C ALA A 186 1.93 17.80 8.69
N ASN A 187 3.02 17.25 8.15
CA ASN A 187 4.19 16.84 8.92
C ASN A 187 5.41 17.73 8.57
N PRO A 188 5.86 18.61 9.50
CA PRO A 188 6.97 19.51 9.24
C PRO A 188 8.31 18.78 9.04
N GLY A 189 8.51 17.63 9.69
CA GLY A 189 9.72 16.83 9.51
C GLY A 189 9.81 16.23 8.11
N LEU A 190 8.70 15.68 7.62
CA LEU A 190 8.63 15.17 6.25
C LEU A 190 8.75 16.30 5.22
N ARG A 191 8.15 17.47 5.50
CA ARG A 191 8.28 18.65 4.64
C ARG A 191 9.73 19.09 4.48
N ARG A 192 10.46 19.26 5.59
CA ARG A 192 11.88 19.63 5.57
C ARG A 192 12.71 18.64 4.77
N ALA A 193 12.48 17.34 4.98
CA ALA A 193 13.20 16.31 4.24
C ALA A 193 12.96 16.42 2.72
N VAL A 194 11.72 16.70 2.29
CA VAL A 194 11.38 16.91 0.87
C VAL A 194 12.01 18.20 0.33
N GLU A 195 12.04 19.27 1.11
CA GLU A 195 12.71 20.53 0.76
C GLU A 195 14.24 20.36 0.64
N GLU A 196 14.86 19.54 1.49
CA GLU A 196 16.26 19.16 1.40
C GLU A 196 16.54 18.32 0.14
N ASP A 197 15.69 17.33 -0.17
CA ASP A 197 15.79 16.57 -1.43
C ASP A 197 15.64 17.50 -2.64
N LEU A 198 14.71 18.46 -2.62
CA LEU A 198 14.55 19.46 -3.68
C LEU A 198 15.81 20.32 -3.89
N ALA A 199 16.53 20.65 -2.82
CA ALA A 199 17.73 21.49 -2.90
C ALA A 199 18.94 20.75 -3.49
N VAL A 200 19.08 19.45 -3.20
CA VAL A 200 20.28 18.67 -3.54
C VAL A 200 20.06 17.80 -4.78
N TRP A 201 18.82 17.40 -5.07
CA TRP A 201 18.53 16.44 -6.12
C TRP A 201 18.88 16.98 -7.50
N ARG A 202 19.67 16.18 -8.20
CA ARG A 202 20.01 16.34 -9.62
C ARG A 202 19.62 15.05 -10.31
N ASP A 203 19.00 15.18 -11.47
CA ASP A 203 18.59 14.02 -12.23
C ASP A 203 19.82 13.26 -12.75
N PRO A 204 20.03 11.99 -12.35
CA PRO A 204 21.17 11.20 -12.81
C PRO A 204 21.12 10.87 -14.31
N HIS A 205 19.95 10.97 -14.96
CA HIS A 205 19.77 10.54 -16.35
C HIS A 205 19.24 11.64 -17.30
N GLY A 206 18.93 12.83 -16.79
CA GLY A 206 18.38 13.96 -17.57
C GLY A 206 16.97 13.73 -18.16
N ASN A 207 16.25 12.72 -17.67
CA ASN A 207 14.93 12.29 -18.14
C ASN A 207 13.74 12.82 -17.32
N ALA A 208 13.98 13.45 -16.17
CA ALA A 208 12.94 13.92 -15.27
C ALA A 208 13.37 15.20 -14.51
N GLY A 209 12.45 16.16 -14.41
CA GLY A 209 12.59 17.24 -13.44
C GLY A 209 12.14 16.81 -12.04
N TYR A 210 12.35 17.67 -11.04
CA TYR A 210 11.78 17.44 -9.71
C TYR A 210 10.24 17.30 -9.80
N GLY A 211 9.64 18.22 -10.55
CA GLY A 211 8.36 18.05 -11.24
C GLY A 211 7.12 17.94 -10.35
N PRO A 212 5.92 18.02 -10.95
CA PRO A 212 4.67 17.98 -10.21
C PRO A 212 4.35 16.60 -9.66
N LEU A 213 3.60 16.58 -8.55
CA LEU A 213 3.06 15.37 -7.91
C LEU A 213 1.71 14.96 -8.54
#